data_AF-A0A260MAZ8-F1
#
_entry.id   AF-A0A260MAZ8-F1
#
_cell.length_a   1.000
_cell.length_b   1.000
_cell.length_c   1.000
_cell.angle_alpha   90.00
_cell.angle_beta   90.00
_cell.angle_gamma   90.00
#
_symmetry.space_group_name_H-M   'P 1'
#
loop_
_entity.id
_entity.type
_entity.pdbx_description
1 polymer ?
#
loop_
_entity_poly.entity_id
_entity_poly.type
_entity_poly.pdbx_seq_one_letter_code
_entity_poly.pdbx_strand_id
1 'polypeptide(L)'
;MPRSAPTHCGSCGVELTDENANRRAGSTSFRSRCKKCASTNRRAVHDRAEQNQRLFVDRIVCDICKQPERSKRNGVVRLLNKDHDHSTGEWRGLLCSRCNMAIGLLADNVALLKSAIEYLENPPGLVLIDDEPPESRQSWRKTAWYRGKPHD
;
A
#
# COMPACT_ATOMS: atom_id res chain seq x y z
N MET A 1 -22.67 17.18 -15.61
CA MET A 1 -22.47 17.90 -14.32
C MET A 1 -21.23 18.80 -14.46
N PRO A 2 -21.35 20.13 -14.33
CA PRO A 2 -20.18 21.01 -14.33
C PRO A 2 -19.31 20.65 -13.11
N ARG A 3 -18.00 20.50 -13.33
CA ARG A 3 -17.06 20.21 -12.23
C ARG A 3 -16.99 21.43 -11.33
N SER A 4 -17.22 21.25 -10.04
CA SER A 4 -17.05 22.29 -9.03
C SER A 4 -15.64 22.88 -9.10
N ALA A 5 -15.52 24.19 -8.84
CA ALA A 5 -14.23 24.85 -8.80
C ALA A 5 -13.32 24.19 -7.74
N PRO A 6 -12.04 23.97 -8.04
CA PRO A 6 -11.13 23.32 -7.10
C PRO A 6 -10.86 24.24 -5.90
N THR A 7 -11.11 23.71 -4.70
CA THR A 7 -10.78 24.37 -3.42
C THR A 7 -9.47 23.85 -2.82
N HIS A 8 -9.03 22.67 -3.23
CA HIS A 8 -7.80 22.03 -2.75
C HIS A 8 -6.91 21.60 -3.92
N CYS A 9 -5.60 21.57 -3.70
CA CYS A 9 -4.61 21.12 -4.66
C CYS A 9 -4.80 19.62 -4.92
N GLY A 10 -5.12 19.22 -6.16
CA GLY A 10 -5.24 17.82 -6.55
C GLY A 10 -3.91 17.06 -6.64
N SER A 11 -2.90 17.46 -5.88
CA SER A 11 -1.59 16.79 -5.85
C SER A 11 -1.06 16.64 -4.43
N CYS A 12 -1.16 17.68 -3.58
CA CYS A 12 -0.74 17.61 -2.18
C CYS A 12 -1.89 17.85 -1.18
N GLY A 13 -3.12 18.05 -1.65
CA GLY A 13 -4.30 18.23 -0.80
C GLY A 13 -4.40 19.57 -0.07
N VAL A 14 -3.40 20.46 -0.15
CA VAL A 14 -3.45 21.78 0.52
C VAL A 14 -4.59 22.64 -0.02
N GLU A 15 -5.23 23.42 0.85
CA GLU A 15 -6.20 24.44 0.47
C GLU A 15 -5.59 25.47 -0.48
N LEU A 16 -6.32 25.83 -1.53
CA LEU A 16 -5.86 26.78 -2.54
C LEU A 16 -6.20 28.20 -2.11
N THR A 17 -5.19 29.05 -2.02
CA THR A 17 -5.29 30.47 -1.67
C THR A 17 -4.65 31.34 -2.75
N ASP A 18 -4.92 32.64 -2.77
CA ASP A 18 -4.30 33.55 -3.74
C ASP A 18 -2.76 33.63 -3.56
N GLU A 19 -2.27 33.38 -2.34
CA GLU A 19 -0.84 33.28 -2.04
C GLU A 19 -0.23 32.04 -2.68
N ASN A 20 -0.90 30.89 -2.59
CA ASN A 20 -0.32 29.61 -2.95
C ASN A 20 -0.78 29.05 -4.29
N ALA A 21 -1.74 29.65 -5.00
CA ALA A 21 -2.32 29.12 -6.24
C ALA A 21 -2.46 30.19 -7.34
N ASN A 22 -2.46 29.75 -8.60
CA ASN A 22 -2.65 30.63 -9.75
C ASN A 22 -4.04 30.43 -10.34
N ARG A 23 -4.62 31.51 -10.88
CA ARG A 23 -5.87 31.48 -11.66
C ARG A 23 -5.56 31.48 -13.17
N ARG A 24 -6.52 31.13 -14.01
CA ARG A 24 -6.45 31.48 -15.44
C ARG A 24 -6.82 32.96 -15.57
N ALA A 25 -6.25 33.67 -16.54
CA ALA A 25 -6.65 35.04 -16.83
C ALA A 25 -8.18 35.10 -17.03
N GLY A 26 -8.85 36.02 -16.33
CA GLY A 26 -10.30 36.15 -16.35
C GLY A 26 -11.10 35.08 -15.58
N SER A 27 -10.45 34.19 -14.82
CA SER A 27 -11.14 33.16 -14.02
C SER A 27 -11.23 33.53 -12.54
N THR A 28 -12.42 33.35 -11.97
CA THR A 28 -12.69 33.42 -10.52
C THR A 28 -12.32 32.13 -9.77
N SER A 29 -11.83 31.10 -10.47
CA SER A 29 -11.45 29.80 -9.89
C SER A 29 -9.95 29.60 -9.92
N PHE A 30 -9.42 28.94 -8.89
CA PHE A 30 -8.04 28.51 -8.88
C PHE A 30 -7.79 27.41 -9.92
N ARG A 31 -6.55 27.30 -10.39
CA ARG A 31 -6.11 26.10 -11.10
C ARG A 31 -6.10 24.93 -10.11
N SER A 32 -6.22 23.70 -10.62
CA SER A 32 -6.30 22.49 -9.81
C SER A 32 -5.06 22.14 -8.97
N ARG A 33 -3.99 22.96 -9.03
CA ARG A 33 -2.74 22.74 -8.29
C ARG A 33 -2.18 24.07 -7.75
N CYS A 34 -1.55 24.02 -6.58
CA CYS A 34 -0.84 25.16 -5.99
C CYS A 34 0.43 25.51 -6.81
N LYS A 35 0.93 26.76 -6.71
CA LYS A 35 2.14 27.29 -7.33
C LYS A 35 3.33 26.37 -7.12
N LYS A 36 3.54 25.85 -5.90
CA LYS A 36 4.61 24.90 -5.57
C LYS A 36 4.49 23.61 -6.39
N CYS A 37 3.31 22.98 -6.41
CA CYS A 37 3.05 21.76 -7.18
C CYS A 37 2.97 22.00 -8.70
N ALA A 38 2.67 23.22 -9.14
CA ALA A 38 2.61 23.61 -10.54
C ALA A 38 4.00 23.95 -11.10
N SER A 39 4.89 24.53 -10.27
CA SER A 39 6.29 24.84 -10.61
C SER A 39 7.21 23.65 -10.47
N THR A 40 6.87 22.66 -9.63
CA THR A 40 7.56 21.37 -9.67
C THR A 40 7.22 20.67 -10.98
N ASN A 41 8.26 20.43 -11.78
CA ASN A 41 8.15 19.62 -12.97
C ASN A 41 7.54 18.26 -12.59
N ARG A 42 6.43 17.85 -13.21
CA ARG A 42 5.87 16.50 -13.04
C ARG A 42 6.93 15.42 -13.28
N ARG A 43 7.90 15.71 -14.15
CA ARG A 43 9.07 14.87 -14.39
C ARG A 43 10.07 14.91 -13.24
N ALA A 44 10.30 16.01 -12.52
CA ALA A 44 11.22 16.04 -11.38
C ALA A 44 10.69 15.30 -10.13
N VAL A 45 9.36 15.27 -9.92
CA VAL A 45 8.74 14.44 -8.87
C VAL A 45 8.81 12.96 -9.24
N HIS A 46 8.64 12.63 -10.54
CA HIS A 46 8.94 11.30 -11.05
C HIS A 46 10.43 10.97 -10.88
N ASP A 47 11.35 11.88 -11.23
CA ASP A 47 12.80 11.66 -11.18
C ASP A 47 13.33 11.47 -9.76
N ARG A 48 12.77 12.14 -8.74
CA ARG A 48 13.11 11.88 -7.33
C ARG A 48 12.60 10.52 -6.86
N ALA A 49 11.40 10.13 -7.27
CA ALA A 49 10.91 8.76 -7.05
C ALA A 49 11.72 7.73 -7.85
N GLU A 50 12.25 8.10 -9.02
CA GLU A 50 13.02 7.26 -9.94
C GLU A 50 14.49 7.10 -9.51
N GLN A 51 15.11 8.12 -8.91
CA GLN A 51 16.43 8.04 -8.29
C GLN A 51 16.43 7.04 -7.11
N ASN A 52 15.38 7.02 -6.29
CA ASN A 52 15.23 5.99 -5.24
C ASN A 52 14.90 4.61 -5.82
N GLN A 53 14.27 4.52 -7.00
CA GLN A 53 13.97 3.23 -7.66
C GLN A 53 15.21 2.54 -8.25
N ARG A 54 16.25 3.30 -8.62
CA ARG A 54 17.50 2.74 -9.19
C ARG A 54 18.38 2.02 -8.17
N LEU A 55 18.12 2.14 -6.87
CA LEU A 55 18.87 1.42 -5.83
C LEU A 55 18.41 -0.04 -5.65
N PHE A 56 17.37 -0.49 -6.35
CA PHE A 56 16.73 -1.79 -6.11
C PHE A 56 16.57 -2.66 -7.36
N VAL A 57 17.29 -2.36 -8.46
CA VAL A 57 17.22 -3.15 -9.71
C VAL A 57 17.56 -4.63 -9.48
N ASP A 58 18.27 -4.95 -8.38
CA ASP A 58 18.67 -6.30 -8.02
C ASP A 58 17.67 -7.02 -7.08
N ARG A 59 16.67 -6.33 -6.52
CA ARG A 59 15.71 -6.96 -5.58
C ARG A 59 14.54 -7.59 -6.32
N ILE A 60 14.58 -8.92 -6.40
CA ILE A 60 13.55 -9.75 -7.06
C ILE A 60 12.51 -10.35 -6.10
N VAL A 61 12.55 -10.01 -4.81
CA VAL A 61 11.63 -10.52 -3.76
C VAL A 61 10.91 -9.42 -3.01
N CYS A 62 9.72 -9.73 -2.49
CA CYS A 62 8.87 -8.83 -1.70
C CYS A 62 9.53 -8.42 -0.38
N ASP A 63 9.50 -7.14 -0.03
CA ASP A 63 10.09 -6.61 1.21
C ASP A 63 9.34 -7.06 2.47
N ILE A 64 8.06 -7.46 2.38
CA ILE A 64 7.28 -7.99 3.52
C ILE A 64 7.51 -9.50 3.69
N CYS A 65 7.10 -10.31 2.71
CA CYS A 65 7.10 -11.76 2.87
C CYS A 65 8.39 -12.45 2.40
N LYS A 66 9.33 -11.70 1.81
CA LYS A 66 10.60 -12.19 1.25
C LYS A 66 10.45 -13.27 0.17
N GLN A 67 9.30 -13.31 -0.50
CA GLN A 67 9.00 -14.23 -1.59
C GLN A 67 8.96 -13.50 -2.95
N PRO A 68 9.25 -14.17 -4.07
CA PRO A 68 9.08 -13.60 -5.40
C PRO A 68 7.60 -13.37 -5.73
N GLU A 69 7.34 -12.57 -6.77
CA GLU A 69 6.00 -12.45 -7.32
C GLU A 69 5.53 -13.81 -7.88
N ARG A 70 4.27 -14.14 -7.60
CA ARG A 70 3.62 -15.38 -8.09
C ARG A 70 2.43 -15.08 -9.00
N SER A 71 1.89 -13.86 -8.95
CA SER A 71 0.82 -13.42 -9.83
C SER A 71 1.31 -13.39 -11.27
N LYS A 72 0.54 -14.03 -12.15
CA LYS A 72 0.79 -14.03 -13.59
C LYS A 72 -0.24 -13.19 -14.31
N ARG A 73 0.19 -12.52 -15.38
CA ARG A 73 -0.67 -11.87 -16.36
C ARG A 73 -0.26 -12.36 -17.74
N ASN A 74 -1.22 -12.94 -18.48
CA ASN A 74 -0.96 -13.54 -19.81
C ASN A 74 0.17 -14.60 -19.77
N GLY A 75 0.19 -15.44 -18.73
CA GLY A 75 1.22 -16.48 -18.55
C GLY A 75 2.56 -15.99 -18.00
N VAL A 76 2.81 -14.67 -17.99
CA VAL A 76 4.07 -14.07 -17.53
C VAL A 76 3.95 -13.62 -16.07
N VAL A 77 4.96 -13.93 -15.24
CA VAL A 77 5.02 -13.46 -13.85
C VAL A 77 5.15 -11.94 -13.83
N ARG A 78 4.31 -11.28 -13.02
CA ARG A 78 4.33 -9.82 -12.89
C ARG A 78 5.60 -9.37 -12.16
N LEU A 79 5.95 -8.10 -12.35
CA LEU A 79 6.94 -7.43 -11.50
C LEU A 79 6.33 -7.15 -10.12
N LEU A 80 7.20 -6.98 -9.12
CA LEU A 80 6.81 -6.46 -7.82
C LEU A 80 6.22 -5.05 -7.95
N ASN A 81 5.28 -4.73 -7.07
CA ASN A 81 4.62 -3.44 -6.99
C ASN A 81 5.51 -2.44 -6.23
N LYS A 82 5.57 -1.21 -6.74
CA LYS A 82 6.26 -0.09 -6.07
C LYS A 82 5.30 0.52 -5.06
N ASP A 83 5.48 0.13 -3.81
CA ASP A 83 4.65 0.59 -2.71
C ASP A 83 5.09 1.98 -2.24
N HIS A 84 4.12 2.84 -1.97
CA HIS A 84 4.32 4.21 -1.55
C HIS A 84 3.20 4.65 -0.62
N ASP A 85 3.51 5.56 0.28
CA ASP A 85 2.52 6.17 1.16
C ASP A 85 1.54 7.02 0.34
N HIS A 86 0.24 6.75 0.47
CA HIS A 86 -0.79 7.42 -0.32
C HIS A 86 -1.05 8.88 0.10
N SER A 87 -0.56 9.32 1.26
CA SER A 87 -0.70 10.68 1.77
C SER A 87 0.50 11.57 1.42
N THR A 88 1.73 11.04 1.55
CA THR A 88 2.97 11.80 1.31
C THR A 88 3.56 11.54 -0.07
N GLY A 89 3.20 10.42 -0.71
CA GLY A 89 3.83 9.94 -1.94
C GLY A 89 5.23 9.36 -1.71
N GLU A 90 5.66 9.23 -0.46
CA GLU A 90 6.98 8.69 -0.12
C GLU A 90 7.05 7.20 -0.44
N TRP A 91 8.15 6.79 -1.06
CA TRP A 91 8.38 5.39 -1.41
C TRP A 91 8.61 4.56 -0.13
N ARG A 92 7.97 3.39 -0.06
CA ARG A 92 8.09 2.46 1.07
C ARG A 92 8.93 1.22 0.72
N GLY A 93 8.65 0.58 -0.42
CA GLY A 93 9.23 -0.73 -0.73
C GLY A 93 8.80 -1.35 -2.06
N LEU A 94 9.31 -2.56 -2.32
CA LEU A 94 8.83 -3.46 -3.38
C LEU A 94 8.00 -4.60 -2.78
N LEU A 95 6.73 -4.72 -3.17
CA LEU A 95 5.80 -5.72 -2.62
C LEU A 95 5.26 -6.65 -3.70
N CYS A 96 5.11 -7.95 -3.39
CA CYS A 96 4.32 -8.82 -4.25
C CYS A 96 2.83 -8.42 -4.18
N SER A 97 2.08 -8.79 -5.21
CA SER A 97 0.67 -8.38 -5.39
C SER A 97 -0.22 -8.76 -4.22
N ARG A 98 0.08 -9.89 -3.56
CA ARG A 98 -0.64 -10.34 -2.35
C ARG A 98 -0.40 -9.43 -1.15
N CYS A 99 0.86 -9.11 -0.86
CA CYS A 99 1.21 -8.23 0.25
C CYS A 99 0.70 -6.81 0.00
N ASN A 100 0.87 -6.29 -1.22
CA ASN A 100 0.36 -4.98 -1.61
C ASN A 100 -1.16 -4.88 -1.42
N MET A 101 -1.90 -5.89 -1.89
CA MET A 101 -3.35 -5.97 -1.70
C MET A 101 -3.74 -6.02 -0.21
N ALA A 102 -3.06 -6.84 0.59
CA ALA A 102 -3.37 -6.99 2.02
C ALA A 102 -3.23 -5.67 2.79
N ILE A 103 -2.18 -4.90 2.52
CA ILE A 103 -2.00 -3.58 3.13
C ILE A 103 -3.11 -2.60 2.68
N GLY A 104 -3.44 -2.59 1.39
CA GLY A 104 -4.52 -1.75 0.86
C GLY A 104 -5.90 -2.11 1.41
N LEU A 105 -6.19 -3.39 1.64
CA LEU A 105 -7.44 -3.86 2.27
C LEU A 105 -7.58 -3.40 3.72
N LEU A 106 -6.46 -3.16 4.40
CA LEU A 106 -6.41 -2.59 5.74
C LEU A 106 -6.18 -1.07 5.70
N ALA A 107 -6.42 -0.45 4.55
CA ALA A 107 -6.39 1.00 4.32
C ALA A 107 -5.10 1.69 4.77
N ASP A 108 -3.95 1.02 4.64
CA ASP A 108 -2.65 1.51 5.13
C ASP A 108 -2.66 1.89 6.63
N ASN A 109 -3.63 1.39 7.41
CA ASN A 109 -3.85 1.83 8.78
C ASN A 109 -3.07 0.94 9.76
N VAL A 110 -2.03 1.52 10.36
CA VAL A 110 -1.16 0.84 11.34
C VAL A 110 -1.94 0.33 12.55
N ALA A 111 -2.95 1.05 13.04
CA ALA A 111 -3.75 0.60 14.17
C ALA A 111 -4.56 -0.65 13.80
N LEU A 112 -5.18 -0.66 12.62
CA LEU A 112 -5.94 -1.81 12.13
C LEU A 112 -5.04 -3.03 11.86
N LEU A 113 -3.83 -2.81 11.33
CA LEU A 113 -2.82 -3.85 11.16
C LEU A 113 -2.42 -4.48 12.50
N LYS A 114 -2.23 -3.67 13.55
CA LYS A 114 -1.97 -4.17 14.91
C LYS A 114 -3.15 -4.97 15.46
N SER A 115 -4.38 -4.50 15.27
CA SER A 115 -5.57 -5.25 15.66
C SER A 115 -5.71 -6.57 14.90
N ALA A 116 -5.27 -6.65 13.64
CA ALA A 116 -5.25 -7.90 12.90
C ALA A 116 -4.21 -8.89 13.45
N ILE A 117 -3.06 -8.42 13.95
CA ILE A 117 -2.09 -9.25 14.68
C ILE A 117 -2.73 -9.78 15.97
N GLU A 118 -3.30 -8.88 16.77
CA GLU A 118 -3.99 -9.22 18.03
C GLU A 118 -5.08 -10.28 17.81
N TYR A 119 -5.91 -10.13 16.78
CA TYR A 119 -6.95 -11.10 16.43
C TYR A 119 -6.39 -12.49 16.11
N LEU A 120 -5.21 -12.58 15.48
CA LEU A 120 -4.55 -13.85 15.18
C LEU A 120 -3.90 -14.48 16.41
N GLU A 121 -3.37 -13.67 17.31
CA GLU A 121 -2.74 -14.13 18.56
C GLU A 121 -3.79 -14.54 19.61
N ASN A 122 -4.87 -13.77 19.72
CA ASN A 122 -5.94 -13.93 20.70
C ASN A 122 -7.32 -14.02 20.00
N PRO A 123 -7.60 -15.11 19.25
CA PRO A 123 -8.86 -15.26 18.54
C PRO A 123 -10.05 -15.39 19.51
N PRO A 124 -11.08 -14.54 19.40
CA PRO A 124 -12.19 -14.50 20.37
C PRO A 124 -13.12 -15.73 20.31
N GLY A 125 -13.00 -16.56 19.26
CA GLY A 125 -13.85 -17.74 19.05
C GLY A 125 -13.40 -19.01 19.79
N LEU A 126 -12.36 -18.94 20.63
CA LEU A 126 -11.83 -20.07 21.38
C LEU A 126 -12.15 -19.93 22.87
N VAL A 127 -13.41 -20.15 23.24
CA VAL A 127 -13.71 -20.69 24.57
C VAL A 127 -13.69 -22.20 24.41
N LEU A 128 -12.55 -22.83 24.70
CA LEU A 128 -12.55 -24.25 24.97
C LEU A 128 -13.35 -24.42 26.26
N ILE A 129 -14.60 -24.86 26.14
CA ILE A 129 -15.34 -25.39 27.28
C ILE A 129 -14.54 -26.64 27.67
N ASP A 130 -13.76 -26.53 28.73
CA ASP A 130 -13.03 -27.65 29.28
C ASP A 130 -14.03 -28.65 29.83
N ASP A 131 -14.16 -29.79 29.14
CA ASP A 131 -14.67 -31.04 29.72
C ASP A 131 -14.22 -32.28 28.92
N GLU A 132 -13.04 -32.28 28.28
CA GLU A 132 -12.48 -33.56 27.79
C GLU A 132 -10.94 -33.59 27.64
N PRO A 133 -10.27 -34.65 28.12
CA PRO A 133 -8.82 -34.74 28.22
C PRO A 133 -8.08 -34.79 26.87
N PRO A 134 -6.76 -34.50 26.86
CA PRO A 134 -6.01 -34.07 25.67
C PRO A 134 -5.73 -35.15 24.62
N GLU A 135 -6.11 -36.41 24.88
CA GLU A 135 -5.67 -37.55 24.07
C GLU A 135 -6.40 -37.68 22.73
N SER A 136 -7.51 -36.95 22.52
CA SER A 136 -8.28 -36.97 21.27
C SER A 136 -7.93 -35.85 20.28
N ARG A 137 -7.05 -34.90 20.64
CA ARG A 137 -6.80 -33.68 19.82
C ARG A 137 -5.74 -33.82 18.73
N GLN A 138 -5.48 -35.03 18.23
CA GLN A 138 -4.68 -35.23 17.02
C GLN A 138 -5.54 -35.05 15.76
N SER A 139 -5.88 -33.82 15.36
CA SER A 139 -6.41 -33.63 14.00
C SER A 139 -6.29 -32.23 13.40
N TRP A 140 -6.48 -31.13 14.15
CA TRP A 140 -6.68 -29.84 13.47
C TRP A 140 -5.42 -28.99 13.20
N ARG A 141 -4.21 -29.43 13.62
CA ARG A 141 -2.95 -28.66 13.40
C ARG A 141 -2.14 -29.04 12.17
N LYS A 142 -2.64 -29.86 11.24
CA LYS A 142 -1.87 -30.22 10.03
C LYS A 142 -2.75 -30.34 8.78
N THR A 143 -3.23 -29.21 8.24
CA THR A 143 -3.42 -29.01 6.79
C THR A 143 -4.07 -27.65 6.54
N ALA A 144 -3.35 -26.72 5.88
CA ALA A 144 -3.85 -25.96 4.71
C ALA A 144 -3.26 -24.55 4.53
N TRP A 145 -2.75 -23.86 5.56
CA TRP A 145 -2.39 -22.43 5.38
C TRP A 145 -0.91 -22.07 5.43
N TYR A 146 -0.02 -23.00 5.78
CA TYR A 146 1.43 -22.86 5.63
C TYR A 146 1.98 -23.95 4.71
N ARG A 147 1.90 -23.75 3.39
CA ARG A 147 2.75 -24.44 2.43
C ARG A 147 3.54 -23.43 1.62
N GLY A 148 4.79 -23.26 2.06
CA GLY A 148 5.79 -22.40 1.44
C GLY A 148 7.11 -22.49 2.18
N LYS A 149 7.71 -23.67 2.24
CA LYS A 149 9.17 -23.84 2.41
C LYS A 149 9.64 -24.87 1.38
N PRO A 150 10.66 -24.56 0.56
CA PRO A 150 11.37 -25.58 -0.21
C PRO A 150 12.31 -26.35 0.74
N HIS A 151 12.48 -27.64 0.46
CA HIS A 151 13.60 -28.45 0.95
C HIS A 151 14.82 -28.16 0.08
N ASP A 152 15.98 -28.09 0.74
CA ASP A 152 17.38 -28.18 0.28
C ASP A 152 17.75 -27.62 -1.11
#